data_AF-A0A660MJ56-F1
#
_entry.id   AF-A0A660MJ56-F1
#
_cell.length_a   1.000
_cell.length_b   1.000
_cell.length_c   1.000
_cell.angle_alpha   90.00
_cell.angle_beta   90.00
_cell.angle_gamma   90.00
#
_symmetry.space_group_name_H-M   'P 1'
#
loop_
_entity.id
_entity.type
_entity.pdbx_description
1 polymer ?
#
loop_
_entity_poly.entity_id
_entity_poly.type
_entity_poly.pdbx_seq_one_letter_code
_entity_poly.pdbx_strand_id
1 'polypeptide(L)'
;MPPKPAPRLLTPADPPRDRSRFTTTHLTLLVVPIVLWLLCSWLRPAPAIVVPPPPAVTAPTAEIAPAPAVQQKAAPPAPPAADNAVAQQDPLVNYPRADSTWGDVLNPQKLIPAEGYTAYYLDTGQSRSRHVADDGRPRSMSQTLDYVMPAYTPEPHHLRHTEQTEHIRVPDVDAQIPYGIPAYRFAAYWVGRLHVPQRARYHLNLTQRSGISRVLLDKHILMTGKPMGSRLTFELEAGDHLVEIEYTNDESSANFQLYLDAEIPEVRVADLPATLAALALPTNTVVYLVDVHGSDAPNDSIRLYAPLDGTPYILLLNSRRAVQWTLNGRPPAVVVYNLANRGSRVHADGRVPLLTWGEGIGTAPPDEAQNPPRKPECECRQDGFYCRERNLTLYDYATAIRQLTGYPLAGFNHDDSVRELAIPAILVTAQDLAPGEKIVREINEQRIYCYRTLSR
;
A
#
# COMPACT_ATOMS: atom_id res chain seq x y z
N MET A 1 21.73 59.09 31.62
CA MET A 1 21.72 57.64 31.33
C MET A 1 21.44 57.48 29.83
N PRO A 2 22.38 56.93 29.04
CA PRO A 2 22.16 56.71 27.61
C PRO A 2 21.38 55.40 27.38
N PRO A 3 20.56 55.32 26.32
CA PRO A 3 19.79 54.12 26.01
C PRO A 3 20.71 52.97 25.55
N LYS A 4 20.41 51.79 26.07
CA LYS A 4 21.10 50.51 25.82
C LYS A 4 20.97 50.12 24.33
N PRO A 5 22.05 49.72 23.62
CA PRO A 5 21.94 49.28 22.24
C PRO A 5 21.27 47.90 22.15
N ALA A 6 20.35 47.76 21.19
CA ALA A 6 19.68 46.50 20.87
C ALA A 6 20.65 45.46 20.25
N PRO A 7 20.42 44.16 20.46
CA PRO A 7 21.29 43.11 19.94
C PRO A 7 21.19 43.02 18.41
N ARG A 8 22.36 42.96 17.74
CA ARG A 8 22.46 42.73 16.30
C ARG A 8 22.06 41.28 16.00
N LEU A 9 21.05 41.12 15.14
CA LEU A 9 20.71 39.86 14.50
C LEU A 9 21.90 39.40 13.63
N LEU A 10 22.38 38.19 13.88
CA LEU A 10 23.37 37.51 13.04
C LEU A 10 22.69 37.19 11.70
N THR A 11 23.09 37.89 10.64
CA THR A 11 22.84 37.48 9.25
C THR A 11 23.51 36.14 8.98
N PRO A 12 22.84 35.17 8.33
CA PRO A 12 23.47 33.93 7.88
C PRO A 12 24.59 34.24 6.88
N ALA A 13 25.70 33.53 7.01
CA ALA A 13 26.82 33.62 6.08
C ALA A 13 26.40 33.21 4.66
N ASP A 14 26.82 33.99 3.67
CA ASP A 14 26.72 33.62 2.26
C ASP A 14 27.45 32.29 1.99
N PRO A 15 26.86 31.37 1.19
CA PRO A 15 27.55 30.14 0.81
C PRO A 15 28.71 30.45 -0.15
N PRO A 16 29.85 29.73 -0.04
CA PRO A 16 30.98 29.95 -0.92
C PRO A 16 30.62 29.50 -2.34
N ARG A 17 30.56 30.47 -3.26
CA ARG A 17 30.68 30.23 -4.70
C ARG A 17 32.12 29.80 -4.99
N ASP A 18 32.35 28.52 -5.20
CA ASP A 18 33.55 28.07 -5.88
C ASP A 18 33.19 27.50 -7.25
N ARG A 19 33.53 28.29 -8.27
CA ARG A 19 33.45 27.93 -9.68
C ARG A 19 34.85 27.53 -10.11
N SER A 20 34.91 26.39 -10.79
CA SER A 20 36.00 25.90 -11.66
C SER A 20 37.13 25.13 -10.98
N ARG A 21 37.16 23.81 -11.28
CA ARG A 21 38.32 23.06 -11.81
C ARG A 21 37.87 21.62 -12.13
N PHE A 22 37.12 21.47 -13.22
CA PHE A 22 37.00 20.17 -13.90
C PHE A 22 38.28 19.97 -14.69
N THR A 23 39.26 19.30 -14.07
CA THR A 23 40.48 18.86 -14.75
C THR A 23 40.20 17.60 -15.55
N THR A 24 40.79 17.55 -16.74
CA THR A 24 40.61 16.63 -17.87
C THR A 24 40.92 15.14 -17.57
N THR A 25 41.09 14.76 -16.31
CA THR A 25 41.50 13.42 -15.85
C THR A 25 40.32 12.49 -15.54
N HIS A 26 39.08 12.97 -15.44
CA HIS A 26 37.91 12.14 -15.12
C HIS A 26 37.15 11.61 -16.34
N LEU A 27 37.40 12.12 -17.55
CA LEU A 27 36.70 11.66 -18.75
C LEU A 27 37.24 10.31 -19.27
N THR A 28 38.50 9.97 -19.01
CA THR A 28 39.11 8.71 -19.49
C THR A 28 38.70 7.50 -18.66
N LEU A 29 38.27 7.67 -17.40
CA LEU A 29 37.82 6.58 -16.53
C LEU A 29 36.41 6.06 -16.83
N LEU A 30 35.58 6.84 -17.55
CA LEU A 30 34.22 6.43 -17.94
C LEU A 30 34.15 5.73 -19.30
N VAL A 31 35.14 5.95 -20.19
CA VAL A 31 35.13 5.38 -21.55
C VAL A 31 35.48 3.90 -21.54
N VAL A 32 36.39 3.46 -20.67
CA VAL A 32 36.84 2.06 -20.58
C VAL A 32 35.71 1.08 -20.24
N PRO A 33 34.86 1.29 -19.20
CA PRO A 33 33.78 0.36 -18.90
C PRO A 33 32.68 0.34 -19.96
N ILE A 34 32.40 1.46 -20.64
CA ILE A 34 31.40 1.54 -21.72
C ILE A 34 31.88 0.75 -22.95
N VAL A 35 33.15 0.88 -23.31
CA VAL A 35 33.74 0.13 -24.44
C VAL A 35 33.82 -1.38 -24.11
N LEU A 36 34.15 -1.75 -22.87
CA LEU A 36 34.12 -3.15 -22.41
C LEU A 36 32.70 -3.74 -22.43
N TRP A 37 31.68 -2.96 -22.06
CA TRP A 37 30.28 -3.37 -22.11
C TRP A 37 29.78 -3.56 -23.56
N LEU A 38 30.18 -2.69 -24.49
CA LEU A 38 29.89 -2.82 -25.92
C LEU A 38 30.62 -4.02 -26.57
N LEU A 39 31.87 -4.28 -26.20
CA LEU A 39 32.61 -5.47 -26.66
C LEU A 39 32.00 -6.77 -26.12
N CYS A 40 31.61 -6.80 -24.84
CA CYS A 40 30.94 -7.97 -24.23
C CYS A 40 29.55 -8.26 -24.80
N SER A 41 28.85 -7.25 -25.33
CA SER A 41 27.55 -7.46 -25.99
C SER A 41 27.69 -7.97 -27.43
N TRP A 42 28.78 -7.62 -28.13
CA TRP A 42 29.08 -8.14 -29.47
C TRP A 42 29.62 -9.58 -29.49
N LEU A 43 30.24 -10.04 -28.39
CA LEU A 43 30.80 -11.39 -28.27
C LEU A 43 29.78 -12.44 -27.77
N ARG A 44 28.53 -12.06 -27.51
CA ARG A 44 27.48 -13.03 -27.16
C ARG A 44 26.98 -13.74 -28.43
N PRO A 45 27.04 -15.08 -28.52
CA PRO A 45 26.36 -15.80 -29.59
C PRO A 45 24.85 -15.51 -29.50
N ALA A 46 24.24 -15.17 -30.63
CA ALA A 46 22.80 -14.92 -30.71
C ALA A 46 22.02 -16.15 -30.21
N PRO A 47 20.95 -15.98 -29.41
CA PRO A 47 20.09 -17.09 -29.05
C PRO A 47 19.47 -17.65 -30.34
N ALA A 48 19.71 -18.94 -30.60
CA ALA A 48 19.10 -19.64 -31.71
C ALA A 48 17.57 -19.58 -31.55
N ILE A 49 16.90 -18.87 -32.46
CA ILE A 49 15.45 -18.93 -32.61
C ILE A 49 15.12 -20.33 -33.10
N VAL A 50 14.66 -21.20 -32.21
CA VAL A 50 14.08 -22.49 -32.57
C VAL A 50 12.67 -22.22 -33.11
N VAL A 51 12.56 -22.17 -34.44
CA VAL A 51 11.28 -22.16 -35.13
C VAL A 51 10.73 -23.60 -35.12
N PRO A 52 9.57 -23.89 -34.50
CA PRO A 52 8.96 -25.21 -34.60
C PRO A 52 8.45 -25.45 -36.04
N PRO A 53 8.60 -26.67 -36.59
CA PRO A 53 8.17 -26.97 -37.95
C PRO A 53 6.64 -26.98 -38.05
N PRO A 54 6.08 -26.65 -39.24
CA PRO A 54 4.64 -26.62 -39.45
C PRO A 54 4.01 -28.02 -39.37
N PRO A 55 2.78 -28.15 -38.86
CA PRO A 55 2.10 -29.45 -38.78
C PRO A 55 1.80 -29.98 -40.19
N ALA A 56 2.26 -31.20 -40.45
CA ALA A 56 1.99 -31.92 -41.69
C ALA A 56 0.49 -32.29 -41.76
N VAL A 57 -0.12 -31.91 -42.89
CA VAL A 57 -1.47 -32.32 -43.29
C VAL A 57 -1.47 -33.83 -43.51
N THR A 58 -2.29 -34.56 -42.75
CA THR A 58 -2.69 -35.92 -43.11
C THR A 58 -4.18 -36.14 -42.83
N ALA A 59 -4.89 -36.56 -43.87
CA ALA A 59 -6.22 -37.17 -43.85
C ALA A 59 -6.22 -38.23 -45.00
N PRO A 60 -7.15 -39.18 -45.07
CA PRO A 60 -7.74 -39.99 -43.99
C PRO A 60 -7.87 -41.50 -44.39
N THR A 61 -8.40 -42.33 -43.45
CA THR A 61 -9.13 -43.60 -43.70
C THR A 61 -8.25 -44.82 -44.06
N ALA A 62 -8.45 -46.08 -43.64
CA ALA A 62 -9.61 -46.87 -43.20
C ALA A 62 -9.05 -48.06 -42.36
N GLU A 63 -9.64 -48.45 -41.22
CA GLU A 63 -10.73 -49.44 -41.11
C GLU A 63 -10.20 -50.77 -40.55
N ILE A 64 -10.71 -51.16 -39.37
CA ILE A 64 -11.24 -52.50 -39.06
C ILE A 64 -12.19 -52.33 -37.86
N ALA A 65 -13.46 -52.65 -38.11
CA ALA A 65 -14.56 -52.82 -37.15
C ALA A 65 -14.83 -54.35 -36.98
N PRO A 66 -15.91 -54.83 -36.31
CA PRO A 66 -16.57 -54.49 -35.02
C PRO A 66 -16.72 -55.76 -34.11
N ALA A 67 -17.02 -55.70 -32.79
CA ALA A 67 -18.34 -55.73 -32.11
C ALA A 67 -18.18 -56.55 -30.77
N PRO A 68 -19.12 -56.62 -29.78
CA PRO A 68 -20.26 -55.77 -29.38
C PRO A 68 -20.22 -55.34 -27.87
N ALA A 69 -21.21 -54.55 -27.44
CA ALA A 69 -21.33 -53.85 -26.15
C ALA A 69 -22.06 -54.63 -25.03
N VAL A 70 -21.68 -54.42 -23.75
CA VAL A 70 -22.58 -54.40 -22.56
C VAL A 70 -22.00 -53.51 -21.42
N GLN A 71 -22.75 -52.42 -21.15
CA GLN A 71 -23.03 -51.68 -19.90
C GLN A 71 -21.91 -51.22 -18.93
N GLN A 72 -21.70 -49.90 -18.90
CA GLN A 72 -21.13 -49.18 -17.76
C GLN A 72 -22.25 -48.42 -17.02
N LYS A 73 -22.31 -48.63 -15.71
CA LYS A 73 -23.36 -48.19 -14.78
C LYS A 73 -23.41 -46.66 -14.68
N ALA A 74 -24.58 -46.08 -14.91
CA ALA A 74 -24.84 -44.64 -14.85
C ALA A 74 -24.66 -44.07 -13.41
N ALA A 75 -24.02 -42.91 -13.32
CA ALA A 75 -24.01 -42.07 -12.12
C ALA A 75 -25.39 -41.40 -11.93
N PRO A 76 -25.82 -41.11 -10.69
CA PRO A 76 -27.13 -40.50 -10.43
C PRO A 76 -27.25 -39.10 -11.06
N PRO A 77 -28.41 -38.73 -11.61
CA PRO A 77 -28.63 -37.39 -12.13
C PRO A 77 -28.55 -36.35 -11.00
N ALA A 78 -27.88 -35.24 -11.28
CA ALA A 78 -27.87 -34.08 -10.41
C ALA A 78 -29.32 -33.65 -10.10
N PRO A 79 -29.62 -33.21 -8.86
CA PRO A 79 -30.95 -32.68 -8.53
C PRO A 79 -31.29 -31.54 -9.50
N PRO A 80 -32.54 -31.46 -10.00
CA PRO A 80 -32.94 -30.36 -10.85
C PRO A 80 -32.71 -29.06 -10.08
N ALA A 81 -31.89 -28.17 -10.65
CA ALA A 81 -31.76 -26.81 -10.18
C ALA A 81 -33.17 -26.22 -10.21
N ALA A 82 -33.78 -26.08 -9.03
CA ALA A 82 -35.03 -25.40 -8.89
C ALA A 82 -34.82 -23.98 -9.41
N ASP A 83 -35.61 -23.61 -10.41
CA ASP A 83 -35.80 -22.27 -10.96
C ASP A 83 -36.23 -21.29 -9.86
N ASN A 84 -35.30 -20.92 -9.01
CA ASN A 84 -35.34 -19.74 -8.16
C ASN A 84 -34.07 -18.92 -8.42
N ALA A 85 -33.70 -18.77 -9.68
CA ALA A 85 -32.94 -17.62 -10.11
C ALA A 85 -33.86 -16.41 -9.99
N VAL A 86 -33.96 -15.84 -8.79
CA VAL A 86 -34.15 -14.39 -8.71
C VAL A 86 -32.99 -13.85 -9.54
N ALA A 87 -33.27 -13.32 -10.73
CA ALA A 87 -32.29 -12.62 -11.53
C ALA A 87 -31.72 -11.53 -10.62
N GLN A 88 -30.57 -11.82 -10.03
CA GLN A 88 -29.95 -10.95 -9.05
C GLN A 88 -29.51 -9.76 -9.88
N GLN A 89 -30.27 -8.67 -9.76
CA GLN A 89 -30.12 -7.48 -10.59
C GLN A 89 -28.66 -7.03 -10.52
N ASP A 90 -28.10 -6.63 -11.67
CA ASP A 90 -26.74 -6.07 -11.76
C ASP A 90 -26.56 -5.02 -10.65
N PRO A 91 -25.62 -5.23 -9.70
CA PRO A 91 -25.45 -4.35 -8.55
C PRO A 91 -25.24 -2.88 -8.93
N LEU A 92 -24.72 -2.60 -10.14
CA LEU A 92 -24.47 -1.24 -10.62
C LEU A 92 -25.74 -0.43 -10.88
N VAL A 93 -26.90 -1.07 -11.05
CA VAL A 93 -28.19 -0.37 -11.28
C VAL A 93 -28.61 0.52 -10.11
N ASN A 94 -28.02 0.29 -8.93
CA ASN A 94 -28.27 1.10 -7.73
C ASN A 94 -27.51 2.44 -7.74
N TYR A 95 -26.62 2.66 -8.71
CA TYR A 95 -25.82 3.86 -8.84
C TYR A 95 -26.36 4.76 -9.96
N PRO A 96 -26.38 6.09 -9.77
CA PRO A 96 -26.82 7.00 -10.82
C PRO A 96 -25.88 6.95 -12.02
N ARG A 97 -26.42 7.06 -13.23
CA ARG A 97 -25.59 7.15 -14.45
C ARG A 97 -25.19 8.58 -14.74
N ALA A 98 -23.98 8.75 -15.24
CA ALA A 98 -23.51 10.02 -15.78
C ALA A 98 -24.05 10.22 -17.21
N ASP A 99 -24.61 11.40 -17.47
CA ASP A 99 -25.04 11.80 -18.81
C ASP A 99 -23.83 11.99 -19.75
N SER A 100 -22.70 12.46 -19.20
CA SER A 100 -21.42 12.60 -19.91
C SER A 100 -20.24 12.34 -18.98
N THR A 101 -19.14 11.85 -19.57
CA THR A 101 -17.85 11.65 -18.91
C THR A 101 -16.76 12.47 -19.57
N TRP A 102 -15.64 12.68 -18.88
CA TRP A 102 -14.46 13.29 -19.49
C TRP A 102 -13.91 12.43 -20.63
N GLY A 103 -14.11 11.11 -20.58
CA GLY A 103 -13.79 10.19 -21.66
C GLY A 103 -14.49 10.51 -22.98
N ASP A 104 -15.73 10.99 -22.94
CA ASP A 104 -16.46 11.40 -24.16
C ASP A 104 -15.75 12.56 -24.91
N VAL A 105 -14.91 13.35 -24.21
CA VAL A 105 -14.14 14.48 -24.78
C VAL A 105 -12.67 14.13 -24.99
N LEU A 106 -12.02 13.52 -24.00
CA LEU A 106 -10.57 13.26 -23.97
C LEU A 106 -10.18 11.94 -24.64
N ASN A 107 -11.08 10.97 -24.70
CA ASN A 107 -10.87 9.68 -25.35
C ASN A 107 -12.08 9.29 -26.24
N PRO A 108 -12.41 10.10 -27.27
CA PRO A 108 -13.59 9.87 -28.10
C PRO A 108 -13.50 8.57 -28.91
N GLN A 109 -12.28 8.08 -29.16
CA GLN A 109 -12.02 6.81 -29.83
C GLN A 109 -12.20 5.59 -28.92
N LYS A 110 -12.40 5.81 -27.61
CA LYS A 110 -12.56 4.78 -26.58
C LYS A 110 -11.41 3.76 -26.59
N LEU A 111 -10.19 4.25 -26.73
CA LEU A 111 -9.00 3.43 -26.63
C LEU A 111 -8.76 3.12 -25.16
N ILE A 112 -9.00 1.87 -24.77
CA ILE A 112 -8.83 1.39 -23.39
C ILE A 112 -7.64 0.44 -23.38
N PRO A 113 -6.64 0.63 -22.50
CA PRO A 113 -5.52 -0.28 -22.41
C PRO A 113 -5.99 -1.65 -21.90
N ALA A 114 -5.27 -2.71 -22.28
CA ALA A 114 -5.55 -4.07 -21.83
C ALA A 114 -5.22 -4.26 -20.34
N GLU A 115 -4.20 -3.56 -19.85
CA GLU A 115 -3.75 -3.56 -18.45
C GLU A 115 -3.45 -2.12 -18.01
N GLY A 116 -3.67 -1.83 -16.73
CA GLY A 116 -3.47 -0.49 -16.17
C GLY A 116 -4.45 0.55 -16.72
N TYR A 117 -3.98 1.79 -16.83
CA TYR A 117 -4.78 2.97 -17.14
C TYR A 117 -4.03 3.89 -18.11
N THR A 118 -4.78 4.50 -19.03
CA THR A 118 -4.32 5.70 -19.72
C THR A 118 -4.63 6.91 -18.84
N ALA A 119 -3.62 7.66 -18.44
CA ALA A 119 -3.75 8.90 -17.68
C ALA A 119 -3.66 10.10 -18.62
N TYR A 120 -4.51 11.10 -18.40
CA TYR A 120 -4.56 12.37 -19.12
C TYR A 120 -4.40 13.50 -18.10
N TYR A 121 -3.35 14.30 -18.23
CA TYR A 121 -3.06 15.40 -17.32
C TYR A 121 -3.36 16.74 -17.98
N LEU A 122 -4.17 17.54 -17.30
CA LEU A 122 -4.72 18.77 -17.83
C LEU A 122 -4.32 19.97 -16.98
N ASP A 123 -4.05 21.06 -17.69
CA ASP A 123 -4.00 22.40 -17.12
C ASP A 123 -5.34 23.07 -17.38
N THR A 124 -6.09 23.34 -16.32
CA THR A 124 -7.46 23.88 -16.41
C THR A 124 -7.54 25.32 -16.89
N GLY A 125 -6.41 25.98 -17.16
CA GLY A 125 -6.35 27.37 -17.65
C GLY A 125 -6.57 28.43 -16.57
N GLN A 126 -7.47 28.15 -15.62
CA GLN A 126 -7.82 29.01 -14.49
C GLN A 126 -7.61 28.29 -13.16
N SER A 127 -7.27 29.06 -12.13
CA SER A 127 -7.11 28.56 -10.77
C SER A 127 -8.44 28.12 -10.19
N ARG A 128 -8.46 26.87 -9.74
CA ARG A 128 -9.54 26.29 -8.96
C ARG A 128 -9.34 26.48 -7.47
N SER A 129 -8.22 27.05 -7.04
CA SER A 129 -7.96 27.23 -5.62
C SER A 129 -8.72 28.40 -5.02
N ARG A 130 -9.30 28.13 -3.84
CA ARG A 130 -9.86 29.15 -2.96
C ARG A 130 -8.82 30.18 -2.52
N HIS A 131 -7.56 29.80 -2.44
CA HIS A 131 -6.49 30.63 -1.86
C HIS A 131 -5.53 31.20 -2.91
N VAL A 132 -5.48 30.64 -4.12
CA VAL A 132 -4.52 31.03 -5.16
C VAL A 132 -5.27 31.53 -6.40
N ALA A 133 -4.82 32.64 -7.00
CA ALA A 133 -5.35 33.20 -8.23
C ALA A 133 -4.66 32.61 -9.48
N ASP A 134 -5.15 32.96 -10.67
CA ASP A 134 -4.66 32.41 -11.95
C ASP A 134 -3.19 32.72 -12.24
N ASP A 135 -2.70 33.83 -11.70
CA ASP A 135 -1.31 34.29 -11.77
C ASP A 135 -0.40 33.64 -10.71
N GLY A 136 -0.95 32.72 -9.91
CA GLY A 136 -0.23 32.03 -8.83
C GLY A 136 -0.08 32.83 -7.54
N ARG A 137 -0.64 34.05 -7.45
CA ARG A 137 -0.58 34.87 -6.23
C ARG A 137 -1.70 34.51 -5.25
N PRO A 138 -1.50 34.71 -3.95
CA PRO A 138 -2.57 34.54 -2.97
C PRO A 138 -3.76 35.47 -3.27
N ARG A 139 -4.97 34.93 -3.18
CA ARG A 139 -6.21 35.71 -3.22
C ARG A 139 -6.30 36.57 -1.96
N SER A 140 -6.89 37.76 -2.08
CA SER A 140 -7.25 38.58 -0.92
C SER A 140 -8.32 37.90 -0.06
N MET A 141 -8.48 38.34 1.19
CA MET A 141 -9.50 37.82 2.10
C MET A 141 -10.93 37.95 1.53
N SER A 142 -11.25 39.07 0.88
CA SER A 142 -12.55 39.25 0.22
C SER A 142 -12.75 38.23 -0.91
N GLN A 143 -11.76 38.07 -1.79
CA GLN A 143 -11.83 37.08 -2.88
C GLN A 143 -11.93 35.64 -2.38
N THR A 144 -11.37 35.35 -1.21
CA THR A 144 -11.41 34.01 -0.58
C THR A 144 -12.81 33.71 -0.03
N LEU A 145 -13.44 34.69 0.63
CA LEU A 145 -14.77 34.55 1.23
C LEU A 145 -15.86 34.35 0.18
N ASP A 146 -15.75 35.00 -0.97
CA ASP A 146 -16.71 34.90 -2.07
C ASP A 146 -16.43 33.72 -3.02
N TYR A 147 -15.41 32.90 -2.74
CA TYR A 147 -14.96 31.87 -3.67
C TYR A 147 -15.85 30.63 -3.66
N VAL A 148 -16.48 30.36 -4.81
CA VAL A 148 -17.10 29.07 -5.14
C VAL A 148 -16.23 28.39 -6.19
N MET A 149 -15.82 27.15 -5.92
CA MET A 149 -14.99 26.38 -6.84
C MET A 149 -15.75 26.15 -8.16
N PRO A 150 -15.26 26.64 -9.31
CA PRO A 150 -15.97 26.50 -10.58
C PRO A 150 -16.03 25.04 -11.04
N ALA A 151 -17.20 24.62 -11.54
CA ALA A 151 -17.34 23.35 -12.24
C ALA A 151 -16.35 23.28 -13.43
N TYR A 152 -15.79 22.11 -13.68
CA TYR A 152 -14.86 21.89 -14.79
C TYR A 152 -15.47 21.00 -15.85
N THR A 153 -15.33 21.41 -17.10
CA THR A 153 -15.52 20.55 -18.26
C THR A 153 -14.18 20.49 -19.00
N PRO A 154 -13.64 19.30 -19.27
CA PRO A 154 -12.36 19.19 -19.97
C PRO A 154 -12.51 19.70 -21.41
N GLU A 155 -11.42 20.24 -21.94
CA GLU A 155 -11.32 20.59 -23.35
C GLU A 155 -10.02 20.02 -23.92
N PRO A 156 -9.98 19.56 -25.18
CA PRO A 156 -8.78 18.93 -25.74
C PRO A 156 -7.52 19.79 -25.66
N HIS A 157 -7.66 21.12 -25.74
CA HIS A 157 -6.53 22.05 -25.69
C HIS A 157 -5.98 22.27 -24.25
N HIS A 158 -6.69 21.83 -23.21
CA HIS A 158 -6.21 21.79 -21.82
C HIS A 158 -5.27 20.62 -21.56
N LEU A 159 -5.26 19.59 -22.43
CA LEU A 159 -4.38 18.45 -22.30
C LEU A 159 -2.91 18.89 -22.40
N ARG A 160 -2.08 18.40 -21.49
CA ARG A 160 -0.63 18.66 -21.45
C ARG A 160 0.18 17.40 -21.62
N HIS A 161 -0.30 16.27 -21.09
CA HIS A 161 0.38 15.01 -21.18
C HIS A 161 -0.57 13.82 -21.11
N THR A 162 -0.17 12.72 -21.74
CA THR A 162 -0.84 11.42 -21.66
C THR A 162 0.21 10.34 -21.47
N GLU A 163 -0.06 9.40 -20.56
CA GLU A 163 0.81 8.26 -20.31
C GLU A 163 0.01 6.99 -19.97
N GLN A 164 0.68 5.84 -20.06
CA GLN A 164 0.17 4.60 -19.49
C GLN A 164 0.72 4.46 -18.06
N THR A 165 -0.15 4.15 -17.11
CA THR A 165 0.20 3.94 -15.70
C THR A 165 -0.50 2.71 -15.16
N GLU A 166 0.18 1.98 -14.29
CA GLU A 166 -0.42 0.87 -13.55
C GLU A 166 -1.31 1.37 -12.39
N HIS A 167 -1.04 2.58 -11.88
CA HIS A 167 -1.65 3.10 -10.66
C HIS A 167 -2.29 4.48 -10.87
N ILE A 168 -3.43 4.70 -10.22
CA ILE A 168 -4.13 5.98 -10.22
C ILE A 168 -3.61 6.82 -9.04
N ARG A 169 -2.68 7.73 -9.32
CA ARG A 169 -2.03 8.56 -8.28
C ARG A 169 -1.59 9.93 -8.80
N VAL A 170 -1.62 10.90 -7.89
CA VAL A 170 -0.92 12.18 -7.95
C VAL A 170 -0.14 12.31 -6.64
N PRO A 171 1.20 12.32 -6.68
CA PRO A 171 2.02 12.38 -5.47
C PRO A 171 1.83 13.71 -4.72
N ASP A 172 1.97 13.69 -3.39
CA ASP A 172 1.97 14.89 -2.55
C ASP A 172 3.24 15.71 -2.86
N VAL A 173 3.12 16.63 -3.81
CA VAL A 173 4.21 17.53 -4.23
C VAL A 173 3.83 18.97 -3.97
N ASP A 174 4.71 19.67 -3.27
CA ASP A 174 4.59 21.11 -3.07
C ASP A 174 4.91 21.81 -4.41
N ALA A 175 3.88 22.46 -4.96
CA ALA A 175 3.89 23.40 -6.10
C ALA A 175 4.19 22.87 -7.52
N GLN A 176 4.85 21.72 -7.74
CA GLN A 176 5.15 21.22 -9.09
C GLN A 176 4.68 19.78 -9.32
N ILE A 177 3.41 19.68 -9.74
CA ILE A 177 2.84 18.45 -10.29
C ILE A 177 3.56 18.12 -11.61
N PRO A 178 3.62 16.82 -12.02
CA PRO A 178 4.24 16.44 -13.29
C PRO A 178 3.88 17.33 -14.47
N TYR A 179 4.82 17.43 -15.42
CA TYR A 179 4.66 18.15 -16.70
C TYR A 179 4.48 19.67 -16.58
N GLY A 180 4.92 20.27 -15.46
CA GLY A 180 4.97 21.72 -15.28
C GLY A 180 3.60 22.36 -15.06
N ILE A 181 2.59 21.57 -14.68
CA ILE A 181 1.23 22.06 -14.41
C ILE A 181 1.20 22.60 -12.97
N PRO A 182 0.80 23.88 -12.74
CA PRO A 182 0.64 24.39 -11.39
C PRO A 182 -0.47 23.64 -10.65
N ALA A 183 -0.25 23.29 -9.37
CA ALA A 183 -1.18 22.46 -8.62
C ALA A 183 -2.61 23.02 -8.54
N TYR A 184 -2.74 24.33 -8.37
CA TYR A 184 -4.03 25.02 -8.30
C TYR A 184 -4.79 25.08 -9.64
N ARG A 185 -4.18 24.62 -10.74
CA ARG A 185 -4.75 24.50 -12.09
C ARG A 185 -4.78 23.06 -12.59
N PHE A 186 -4.48 22.09 -11.73
CA PHE A 186 -4.30 20.72 -12.16
C PHE A 186 -5.62 19.95 -12.19
N ALA A 187 -5.80 19.18 -13.25
CA ALA A 187 -6.81 18.17 -13.37
C ALA A 187 -6.23 16.90 -14.01
N ALA A 188 -6.86 15.76 -13.73
CA ALA A 188 -6.45 14.48 -14.28
C ALA A 188 -7.65 13.59 -14.57
N TYR A 189 -7.50 12.78 -15.61
CA TYR A 189 -8.44 11.75 -16.00
C TYR A 189 -7.72 10.43 -16.22
N TRP A 190 -8.23 9.37 -15.63
CA TRP A 190 -7.72 8.01 -15.83
C TRP A 190 -8.81 7.13 -16.42
N VAL A 191 -8.41 6.28 -17.36
CA VAL A 191 -9.31 5.30 -17.98
C VAL A 191 -8.63 3.96 -18.17
N GLY A 192 -9.33 2.90 -17.76
CA GLY A 192 -8.80 1.53 -17.82
C GLY A 192 -9.93 0.51 -17.88
N ARG A 193 -9.53 -0.77 -17.91
CA ARG A 193 -10.44 -1.91 -17.90
C ARG A 193 -10.22 -2.72 -16.62
N LEU A 194 -11.30 -2.96 -15.88
CA LEU A 194 -11.30 -3.90 -14.77
C LEU A 194 -11.89 -5.22 -15.25
N HIS A 195 -11.07 -6.28 -15.26
CA HIS A 195 -11.54 -7.63 -15.54
C HIS A 195 -12.00 -8.32 -14.25
N VAL A 196 -13.26 -8.74 -14.22
CA VAL A 196 -13.89 -9.42 -13.09
C VAL A 196 -14.18 -10.86 -13.51
N PRO A 197 -13.38 -11.85 -13.07
CA PRO A 197 -13.49 -13.22 -13.56
C PRO A 197 -14.77 -13.93 -13.07
N GLN A 198 -15.27 -13.53 -11.90
CA GLN A 198 -16.49 -14.03 -11.30
C GLN A 198 -17.09 -12.95 -10.40
N ARG A 199 -18.40 -13.03 -10.13
CA ARG A 199 -19.07 -12.13 -9.20
C ARG A 199 -18.34 -12.09 -7.86
N ALA A 200 -17.92 -10.91 -7.43
CA ALA A 200 -17.16 -10.73 -6.20
C ALA A 200 -17.46 -9.36 -5.56
N ARG A 201 -17.10 -9.22 -4.29
CA ARG A 201 -17.11 -7.93 -3.61
C ARG A 201 -15.82 -7.18 -3.93
N TYR A 202 -15.93 -5.88 -4.18
CA TYR A 202 -14.82 -4.98 -4.47
C TYR A 202 -14.77 -3.86 -3.42
N HIS A 203 -13.55 -3.39 -3.14
CA HIS A 203 -13.28 -2.22 -2.33
C HIS A 203 -12.68 -1.11 -3.19
N LEU A 204 -13.27 0.06 -3.08
CA LEU A 204 -12.74 1.31 -3.60
C LEU A 204 -12.26 2.14 -2.41
N ASN A 205 -10.97 2.49 -2.41
CA ASN A 205 -10.38 3.41 -1.45
C ASN A 205 -9.85 4.64 -2.18
N LEU A 206 -10.41 5.79 -1.85
CA LEU A 206 -10.01 7.07 -2.37
C LEU A 206 -9.36 7.91 -1.26
N THR A 207 -8.10 8.27 -1.47
CA THR A 207 -7.38 9.24 -0.65
C THR A 207 -7.22 10.53 -1.45
N GLN A 208 -7.86 11.60 -0.99
CA GLN A 208 -7.67 12.94 -1.53
C GLN A 208 -7.67 13.94 -0.38
N ARG A 209 -6.75 14.91 -0.37
CA ARG A 209 -6.76 16.01 0.61
C ARG A 209 -7.75 17.10 0.21
N SER A 210 -7.83 17.36 -1.09
CA SER A 210 -8.48 18.50 -1.72
C SER A 210 -9.03 18.10 -3.09
N GLY A 211 -9.65 19.05 -3.79
CA GLY A 211 -10.20 18.84 -5.12
C GLY A 211 -11.55 18.14 -5.15
N ILE A 212 -12.13 18.01 -6.34
CA ILE A 212 -13.34 17.22 -6.58
C ILE A 212 -12.95 16.03 -7.44
N SER A 213 -13.51 14.87 -7.12
CA SER A 213 -13.40 13.68 -7.95
C SER A 213 -14.74 13.03 -8.25
N ARG A 214 -14.77 12.31 -9.37
CA ARG A 214 -15.84 11.39 -9.75
C ARG A 214 -15.21 10.07 -10.16
N VAL A 215 -15.71 8.98 -9.57
CA VAL A 215 -15.28 7.62 -9.93
C VAL A 215 -16.45 6.92 -10.57
N LEU A 216 -16.24 6.42 -11.78
CA LEU A 216 -17.27 5.79 -12.59
C LEU A 216 -16.88 4.38 -12.99
N LEU A 217 -17.89 3.51 -13.00
CA LEU A 217 -17.81 2.17 -13.54
C LEU A 217 -18.95 1.98 -14.55
N ASP A 218 -18.64 1.75 -15.82
CA ASP A 218 -19.64 1.65 -16.91
C ASP A 218 -20.63 2.83 -16.95
N LYS A 219 -20.10 4.04 -16.75
CA LYS A 219 -20.81 5.32 -16.57
C LYS A 219 -21.67 5.42 -15.31
N HIS A 220 -21.74 4.39 -14.46
CA HIS A 220 -22.37 4.49 -13.15
C HIS A 220 -21.44 5.24 -12.19
N ILE A 221 -21.95 6.28 -11.57
CA ILE A 221 -21.23 7.12 -10.64
C ILE A 221 -21.19 6.42 -9.29
N LEU A 222 -20.07 5.78 -8.99
CA LEU A 222 -19.87 5.10 -7.71
C LEU A 222 -19.66 6.12 -6.59
N MET A 223 -18.90 7.18 -6.88
CA MET A 223 -18.53 8.20 -5.92
C MET A 223 -18.44 9.57 -6.59
N THR A 224 -18.86 10.61 -5.87
CA THR A 224 -18.70 12.01 -6.28
C THR A 224 -18.45 12.87 -5.05
N GLY A 225 -17.54 13.83 -5.19
CA GLY A 225 -17.43 14.97 -4.28
C GLY A 225 -16.16 15.02 -3.45
N LYS A 226 -16.18 15.87 -2.43
CA LYS A 226 -15.11 16.10 -1.46
C LYS A 226 -15.39 15.34 -0.18
N PRO A 227 -14.70 14.22 0.05
CA PRO A 227 -14.25 13.97 1.41
C PRO A 227 -12.84 13.38 1.45
N MET A 228 -12.05 13.84 2.41
CA MET A 228 -10.88 13.09 2.87
C MET A 228 -11.28 11.64 3.17
N GLY A 229 -10.58 10.67 2.56
CA GLY A 229 -10.66 9.26 2.91
C GLY A 229 -12.05 8.65 2.68
N SER A 230 -12.45 8.50 1.43
CA SER A 230 -13.75 7.90 1.09
C SER A 230 -13.57 6.43 0.72
N ARG A 231 -14.45 5.58 1.27
CA ARG A 231 -14.44 4.14 1.03
C ARG A 231 -15.81 3.67 0.56
N LEU A 232 -15.81 2.79 -0.41
CA LEU A 232 -17.01 2.14 -0.89
C LEU A 232 -16.73 0.65 -1.06
N THR A 233 -17.65 -0.16 -0.56
CA THR A 233 -17.65 -1.59 -0.79
C THR A 233 -18.90 -1.96 -1.55
N PHE A 234 -18.77 -2.69 -2.64
CA PHE A 234 -19.88 -3.04 -3.53
C PHE A 234 -19.65 -4.39 -4.20
N GLU A 235 -20.71 -5.01 -4.68
CA GLU A 235 -20.59 -6.23 -5.49
C GLU A 235 -20.47 -5.85 -6.96
N LEU A 236 -19.73 -6.68 -7.70
CA LEU A 236 -19.57 -6.52 -9.14
C LEU A 236 -19.78 -7.88 -9.80
N GLU A 237 -20.54 -7.91 -10.89
CA GLU A 237 -20.75 -9.12 -11.69
C GLU A 237 -19.49 -9.50 -12.47
N ALA A 238 -19.46 -10.74 -12.99
CA ALA A 238 -18.40 -11.17 -13.88
C ALA A 238 -18.45 -10.38 -15.20
N GLY A 239 -17.30 -9.95 -15.70
CA GLY A 239 -17.19 -9.21 -16.96
C GLY A 239 -16.05 -8.22 -17.01
N ASP A 240 -15.94 -7.55 -18.16
CA ASP A 240 -15.05 -6.41 -18.33
C ASP A 240 -15.82 -5.13 -18.05
N HIS A 241 -15.33 -4.34 -17.09
CA HIS A 241 -15.93 -3.08 -16.70
C HIS A 241 -15.02 -1.91 -17.08
N LEU A 242 -15.61 -0.87 -17.67
CA LEU A 242 -14.91 0.39 -17.96
C LEU A 242 -14.75 1.17 -16.66
N VAL A 243 -13.51 1.53 -16.33
CA VAL A 243 -13.18 2.34 -15.16
C VAL A 243 -12.79 3.74 -15.64
N GLU A 244 -13.44 4.78 -15.11
CA GLU A 244 -13.15 6.18 -15.40
C GLU A 244 -13.02 6.98 -14.09
N ILE A 245 -11.93 7.74 -13.94
CA ILE A 245 -11.70 8.60 -12.77
C ILE A 245 -11.46 10.01 -13.28
N GLU A 246 -12.20 10.97 -12.74
CA GLU A 246 -12.08 12.39 -13.04
C GLU A 246 -11.68 13.11 -11.76
N TYR A 247 -10.66 13.98 -11.84
CA TYR A 247 -10.15 14.72 -10.69
C TYR A 247 -9.77 16.14 -11.06
N THR A 248 -10.19 17.11 -10.25
CA THR A 248 -9.74 18.50 -10.31
C THR A 248 -9.19 18.91 -8.95
N ASN A 249 -7.96 19.40 -8.88
CA ASN A 249 -7.40 19.94 -7.64
C ASN A 249 -7.89 21.37 -7.38
N ASP A 250 -7.90 21.78 -6.11
CA ASP A 250 -8.27 23.14 -5.69
C ASP A 250 -7.35 23.72 -4.59
N GLU A 251 -6.13 23.19 -4.47
CA GLU A 251 -5.13 23.64 -3.49
C GLU A 251 -3.78 23.92 -4.14
N SER A 252 -2.85 24.46 -3.36
CA SER A 252 -1.46 24.72 -3.79
C SER A 252 -0.56 23.47 -3.86
N SER A 253 -1.04 22.35 -3.31
CA SER A 253 -0.49 21.01 -3.52
C SER A 253 -1.61 20.07 -3.98
N ALA A 254 -1.24 18.94 -4.58
CA ALA A 254 -2.19 17.88 -4.91
C ALA A 254 -1.76 16.60 -4.22
N ASN A 255 -2.73 15.86 -3.71
CA ASN A 255 -2.54 14.53 -3.19
C ASN A 255 -3.80 13.74 -3.53
N PHE A 256 -3.66 12.79 -4.43
CA PHE A 256 -4.76 11.97 -4.93
C PHE A 256 -4.27 10.54 -5.13
N GLN A 257 -5.03 9.56 -4.65
CA GLN A 257 -4.74 8.15 -4.85
C GLN A 257 -6.03 7.35 -4.80
N LEU A 258 -6.18 6.42 -5.73
CA LEU A 258 -7.31 5.52 -5.76
C LEU A 258 -6.84 4.07 -5.91
N TYR A 259 -7.41 3.20 -5.09
CA TYR A 259 -7.30 1.75 -5.19
C TYR A 259 -8.68 1.15 -5.43
N LEU A 260 -8.79 0.27 -6.42
CA LEU A 260 -10.00 -0.48 -6.73
C LEU A 260 -9.60 -1.94 -6.93
N ASP A 261 -10.00 -2.80 -6.00
CA ASP A 261 -9.56 -4.19 -5.98
C ASP A 261 -10.66 -5.10 -5.44
N ALA A 262 -10.59 -6.38 -5.82
CA ALA A 262 -11.42 -7.40 -5.21
C ALA A 262 -11.14 -7.47 -3.70
N GLU A 263 -12.18 -7.76 -2.92
CA GLU A 263 -12.07 -7.94 -1.48
C GLU A 263 -11.11 -9.08 -1.16
N ILE A 264 -10.06 -8.73 -0.42
CA ILE A 264 -9.06 -9.68 0.05
C ILE A 264 -9.52 -10.19 1.41
N PRO A 265 -9.71 -11.51 1.60
CA PRO A 265 -10.13 -12.06 2.88
C PRO A 265 -9.11 -11.78 3.98
N GLU A 266 -9.57 -11.13 5.05
CA GLU A 266 -8.76 -10.81 6.23
C GLU A 266 -9.01 -11.82 7.36
N VAL A 267 -7.91 -12.32 7.93
CA VAL A 267 -7.91 -13.14 9.14
C VAL A 267 -8.24 -12.24 10.33
N ARG A 268 -9.21 -12.63 11.15
CA ARG A 268 -9.49 -11.94 12.41
C ARG A 268 -8.31 -12.12 13.35
N VAL A 269 -7.97 -11.09 14.12
CA VAL A 269 -6.86 -11.15 15.09
C VAL A 269 -6.98 -12.33 16.05
N ALA A 270 -8.20 -12.63 16.52
CA ALA A 270 -8.47 -13.77 17.40
C ALA A 270 -8.21 -15.14 16.76
N ASP A 271 -8.28 -15.25 15.43
CA ASP A 271 -8.11 -16.49 14.68
C ASP A 271 -6.68 -16.67 14.16
N LEU A 272 -5.84 -15.64 14.22
CA LEU A 272 -4.47 -15.69 13.69
C LEU A 272 -3.63 -16.81 14.32
N PRO A 273 -3.62 -17.05 15.65
CA PRO A 273 -2.85 -18.14 16.22
C PRO A 273 -3.24 -19.51 15.66
N ALA A 274 -4.55 -19.77 15.53
CA ALA A 274 -5.05 -21.02 14.98
C ALA A 274 -4.73 -21.17 13.48
N THR A 275 -4.82 -20.07 12.73
CA THR A 275 -4.47 -20.01 11.30
C THR A 275 -3.00 -20.31 11.08
N LEU A 276 -2.10 -19.71 11.88
CA LEU A 276 -0.66 -19.97 11.81
C LEU A 276 -0.29 -21.39 12.27
N ALA A 277 -0.98 -21.93 13.29
CA ALA A 277 -0.78 -23.30 13.73
C ALA A 277 -1.12 -24.33 12.64
N ALA A 278 -2.17 -24.06 11.83
CA ALA A 278 -2.58 -24.93 10.73
C ALA A 278 -1.53 -25.04 9.61
N LEU A 279 -0.58 -24.10 9.52
CA LEU A 279 0.52 -24.15 8.54
C LEU A 279 1.62 -25.17 8.90
N ALA A 280 1.59 -25.74 10.11
CA ALA A 280 2.56 -26.73 10.57
C ALA A 280 4.03 -26.28 10.37
N LEU A 281 4.32 -25.03 10.74
CA LEU A 281 5.65 -24.44 10.58
C LEU A 281 6.70 -25.16 11.45
N PRO A 282 8.00 -25.12 11.10
CA PRO A 282 9.06 -25.68 11.91
C PRO A 282 9.02 -25.21 13.37
N THR A 283 9.33 -26.08 14.32
CA THR A 283 9.23 -25.76 15.76
C THR A 283 10.19 -24.67 16.23
N ASN A 284 11.28 -24.43 15.48
CA ASN A 284 12.24 -23.35 15.72
C ASN A 284 11.87 -22.05 14.98
N THR A 285 10.65 -21.93 14.44
CA THR A 285 10.20 -20.72 13.76
C THR A 285 10.10 -19.55 14.73
N VAL A 286 10.56 -18.38 14.28
CA VAL A 286 10.51 -17.12 15.03
C VAL A 286 9.67 -16.07 14.31
N VAL A 287 9.33 -14.97 14.98
CA VAL A 287 8.67 -13.81 14.37
C VAL A 287 9.67 -12.68 14.20
N TYR A 288 9.71 -12.11 13.00
CA TYR A 288 10.26 -10.78 12.78
C TYR A 288 9.13 -9.81 12.44
N LEU A 289 9.12 -8.66 13.12
CA LEU A 289 8.09 -7.64 12.97
C LEU A 289 8.65 -6.38 12.30
N VAL A 290 7.95 -5.86 11.31
CA VAL A 290 8.19 -4.53 10.75
C VAL A 290 6.98 -3.66 11.07
N ASP A 291 7.15 -2.63 11.91
CA ASP A 291 6.09 -1.70 12.30
C ASP A 291 6.45 -0.26 11.91
N VAL A 292 5.84 0.24 10.84
CA VAL A 292 6.16 1.56 10.26
C VAL A 292 4.93 2.45 10.12
N HIS A 293 5.10 3.77 10.03
CA HIS A 293 4.02 4.65 9.60
C HIS A 293 3.66 4.41 8.11
N GLY A 294 4.66 4.37 7.23
CA GLY A 294 4.47 4.16 5.80
C GLY A 294 5.77 4.19 5.00
N SER A 295 5.67 4.54 3.71
CA SER A 295 6.81 4.66 2.80
C SER A 295 7.07 6.11 2.40
N ASP A 296 8.35 6.47 2.26
CA ASP A 296 8.80 7.73 1.64
C ASP A 296 9.12 7.58 0.15
N ALA A 297 8.85 6.41 -0.44
CA ALA A 297 9.01 6.19 -1.87
C ALA A 297 7.81 6.76 -2.65
N PRO A 298 8.03 7.32 -3.86
CA PRO A 298 6.95 7.86 -4.69
C PRO A 298 5.85 6.86 -5.08
N ASN A 299 6.09 5.56 -4.95
CA ASN A 299 5.17 4.47 -5.23
C ASN A 299 4.72 3.71 -3.96
N ASP A 300 4.92 4.29 -2.79
CA ASP A 300 4.68 3.69 -1.47
C ASP A 300 5.42 2.36 -1.24
N SER A 301 6.51 2.09 -1.99
CA SER A 301 7.25 0.84 -1.84
C SER A 301 8.21 0.85 -0.67
N ILE A 302 8.34 -0.29 0.00
CA ILE A 302 9.39 -0.55 0.99
C ILE A 302 10.08 -1.84 0.60
N ARG A 303 11.40 -1.77 0.39
CA ARG A 303 12.23 -2.94 0.14
C ARG A 303 12.73 -3.52 1.46
N LEU A 304 12.44 -4.80 1.68
CA LEU A 304 12.82 -5.52 2.88
C LEU A 304 13.90 -6.54 2.53
N TYR A 305 15.02 -6.50 3.25
CA TYR A 305 16.10 -7.47 3.11
C TYR A 305 16.00 -8.52 4.21
N ALA A 306 15.88 -9.78 3.81
CA ALA A 306 15.68 -10.90 4.71
C ALA A 306 16.83 -11.05 5.74
N PRO A 307 16.55 -11.62 6.92
CA PRO A 307 17.59 -11.91 7.91
C PRO A 307 18.67 -12.83 7.35
N LEU A 308 19.92 -12.61 7.75
CA LEU A 308 21.07 -13.36 7.25
C LEU A 308 21.18 -14.77 7.85
N ASP A 309 20.49 -15.06 8.94
CA ASP A 309 20.52 -16.36 9.60
C ASP A 309 19.64 -17.40 8.89
N GLY A 310 19.83 -18.68 9.22
CA GLY A 310 19.08 -19.79 8.63
C GLY A 310 17.73 -20.06 9.29
N THR A 311 17.33 -19.27 10.29
CA THR A 311 16.16 -19.55 11.13
C THR A 311 14.86 -19.36 10.33
N PRO A 312 13.97 -20.36 10.26
CA PRO A 312 12.64 -20.18 9.68
C PRO A 312 11.89 -19.05 10.40
N TYR A 313 11.18 -18.20 9.66
CA TYR A 313 10.54 -17.04 10.27
C TYR A 313 9.19 -16.70 9.66
N ILE A 314 8.32 -16.17 10.51
CA ILE A 314 7.11 -15.44 10.16
C ILE A 314 7.51 -13.99 10.00
N LEU A 315 7.13 -13.37 8.88
CA LEU A 315 7.28 -11.94 8.69
C LEU A 315 5.95 -11.24 8.96
N LEU A 316 5.90 -10.46 10.03
CA LEU A 316 4.74 -9.66 10.42
C LEU A 316 4.94 -8.22 9.95
N LEU A 317 4.08 -7.74 9.04
CA LEU A 317 4.15 -6.42 8.45
C LEU A 317 2.97 -5.58 8.94
N ASN A 318 3.29 -4.50 9.66
CA ASN A 318 2.32 -3.56 10.19
C ASN A 318 2.65 -2.16 9.67
N SER A 319 1.67 -1.50 9.06
CA SER A 319 1.80 -0.11 8.66
C SER A 319 0.58 0.74 9.01
N ARG A 320 0.74 2.05 9.13
CA ARG A 320 -0.37 3.01 9.33
C ARG A 320 -0.96 3.49 8.00
N ARG A 321 -0.17 3.45 6.92
CA ARG A 321 -0.56 3.72 5.52
C ARG A 321 -0.35 2.50 4.63
N ALA A 322 -1.04 2.46 3.50
CA ALA A 322 -0.86 1.39 2.53
C ALA A 322 0.59 1.36 1.99
N VAL A 323 1.17 0.17 1.86
CA VAL A 323 2.56 -0.02 1.44
C VAL A 323 2.67 -1.13 0.38
N GLN A 324 3.52 -0.90 -0.62
CA GLN A 324 3.93 -1.90 -1.61
C GLN A 324 5.22 -2.60 -1.11
N TRP A 325 5.07 -3.67 -0.33
CA TRP A 325 6.20 -4.40 0.25
C TRP A 325 6.92 -5.22 -0.81
N THR A 326 8.24 -5.13 -0.87
CA THR A 326 9.08 -5.98 -1.74
C THR A 326 10.06 -6.77 -0.89
N LEU A 327 9.99 -8.09 -0.93
CA LEU A 327 10.85 -8.99 -0.15
C LEU A 327 12.04 -9.47 -0.97
N ASN A 328 13.24 -9.15 -0.50
CA ASN A 328 14.51 -9.55 -1.12
C ASN A 328 15.26 -10.54 -0.24
N GLY A 329 15.78 -11.62 -0.86
CA GLY A 329 16.58 -12.63 -0.20
C GLY A 329 15.79 -13.91 0.06
N ARG A 330 16.10 -14.60 1.17
CA ARG A 330 15.44 -15.87 1.51
C ARG A 330 13.95 -15.64 1.82
N PRO A 331 13.03 -16.51 1.37
CA PRO A 331 11.61 -16.35 1.63
C PRO A 331 11.28 -16.62 3.10
N PRO A 332 10.35 -15.86 3.71
CA PRO A 332 9.74 -16.24 4.99
C PRO A 332 8.87 -17.49 4.83
N ALA A 333 8.57 -18.16 5.95
CA ALA A 333 7.64 -19.28 5.97
C ALA A 333 6.19 -18.84 5.70
N VAL A 334 5.85 -17.62 6.12
CA VAL A 334 4.57 -16.94 5.86
C VAL A 334 4.76 -15.44 6.10
N VAL A 335 4.03 -14.62 5.34
CA VAL A 335 3.90 -13.18 5.58
C VAL A 335 2.51 -12.89 6.09
N VAL A 336 2.42 -12.15 7.18
CA VAL A 336 1.16 -11.60 7.69
C VAL A 336 1.24 -10.08 7.53
N TYR A 337 0.30 -9.46 6.80
CA TYR A 337 0.37 -8.01 6.55
C TYR A 337 -0.98 -7.31 6.67
N ASN A 338 -0.98 -6.05 7.12
CA ASN A 338 -2.20 -5.25 7.26
C ASN A 338 -2.51 -4.37 6.05
N LEU A 339 -3.73 -3.82 6.06
CA LEU A 339 -4.22 -2.84 5.09
C LEU A 339 -4.31 -3.38 3.65
N ALA A 340 -4.51 -4.69 3.47
CA ALA A 340 -4.69 -5.31 2.16
C ALA A 340 -5.90 -4.69 1.41
N ASN A 341 -7.06 -4.60 2.07
CA ASN A 341 -8.23 -3.90 1.54
C ASN A 341 -8.11 -2.36 1.56
N ARG A 342 -6.92 -1.81 1.82
CA ARG A 342 -6.61 -0.37 1.69
C ARG A 342 -5.45 -0.07 0.73
N GLY A 343 -5.01 -1.07 -0.03
CA GLY A 343 -3.99 -0.93 -1.07
C GLY A 343 -2.63 -1.54 -0.75
N SER A 344 -2.39 -2.04 0.46
CA SER A 344 -1.12 -2.74 0.75
C SER A 344 -1.01 -4.02 -0.05
N ARG A 345 0.18 -4.31 -0.60
CA ARG A 345 0.49 -5.56 -1.28
C ARG A 345 1.87 -6.04 -0.88
N VAL A 346 2.10 -7.34 -1.03
CA VAL A 346 3.40 -7.97 -0.81
C VAL A 346 3.85 -8.63 -2.10
N HIS A 347 5.00 -8.19 -2.59
CA HIS A 347 5.73 -8.81 -3.69
C HIS A 347 6.91 -9.59 -3.11
N ALA A 348 6.96 -10.89 -3.39
CA ALA A 348 8.00 -11.77 -2.91
C ALA A 348 8.35 -12.78 -4.00
N ASP A 349 9.64 -13.11 -4.12
CA ASP A 349 10.09 -14.17 -5.01
C ASP A 349 9.65 -15.54 -4.47
N GLY A 350 9.00 -16.34 -5.33
CA GLY A 350 8.57 -17.70 -5.01
C GLY A 350 7.16 -17.80 -4.41
N ARG A 351 6.80 -19.00 -3.93
CA ARG A 351 5.48 -19.28 -3.35
C ARG A 351 5.51 -19.07 -1.84
N VAL A 352 5.39 -17.82 -1.41
CA VAL A 352 5.28 -17.45 0.01
C VAL A 352 3.79 -17.37 0.38
N PRO A 353 3.30 -18.11 1.40
CA PRO A 353 1.95 -17.93 1.91
C PRO A 353 1.75 -16.50 2.44
N LEU A 354 0.67 -15.87 2.01
CA LEU A 354 0.27 -14.53 2.44
C LEU A 354 -1.01 -14.61 3.26
N LEU A 355 -0.98 -14.05 4.46
CA LEU A 355 -2.15 -13.86 5.31
C LEU A 355 -2.37 -12.36 5.49
N THR A 356 -3.63 -11.93 5.33
CA THR A 356 -3.98 -10.53 5.51
C THR A 356 -4.79 -10.34 6.79
N TRP A 357 -4.73 -9.16 7.40
CA TRP A 357 -5.53 -8.82 8.57
C TRP A 357 -5.86 -7.32 8.63
N GLY A 358 -7.03 -6.97 9.17
CA GLY A 358 -7.53 -5.59 9.14
C GLY A 358 -7.08 -4.70 10.30
N GLU A 359 -6.85 -5.29 11.47
CA GLU A 359 -6.66 -4.53 12.72
C GLU A 359 -5.20 -4.08 12.90
N GLY A 360 -4.24 -4.83 12.36
CA GLY A 360 -2.82 -4.61 12.61
C GLY A 360 -2.47 -4.74 14.10
N ILE A 361 -1.34 -4.15 14.49
CA ILE A 361 -0.87 -4.13 15.87
C ILE A 361 -1.25 -2.79 16.51
N GLY A 362 -2.12 -2.86 17.53
CA GLY A 362 -2.55 -1.69 18.32
C GLY A 362 -1.55 -1.25 19.38
N THR A 363 -0.61 -2.12 19.75
CA THR A 363 0.46 -1.82 20.73
C THR A 363 1.71 -1.31 20.02
N ALA A 364 2.15 -0.11 20.36
CA ALA A 364 3.44 0.40 19.89
C ALA A 364 4.60 -0.39 20.54
N PRO A 365 5.75 -0.53 19.86
CA PRO A 365 6.96 -1.03 20.49
C PRO A 365 7.37 -0.15 21.68
N PRO A 366 8.07 -0.71 22.67
CA PRO A 366 8.55 0.06 23.82
C PRO A 366 9.59 1.10 23.40
N ASP A 367 9.65 2.20 24.14
CA ASP A 367 10.68 3.22 23.97
C ASP A 367 12.07 2.64 24.30
N GLU A 368 12.94 2.54 23.29
CA GLU A 368 14.30 2.02 23.41
C GLU A 368 15.19 2.87 24.33
N ALA A 369 14.89 4.16 24.48
CA ALA A 369 15.62 5.03 25.41
C ALA A 369 15.41 4.62 26.88
N GLN A 370 14.41 3.78 27.15
CA GLN A 370 14.11 3.24 28.47
C GLN A 370 14.68 1.85 28.68
N ASN A 371 15.78 1.49 28.03
CA ASN A 371 16.51 0.25 28.29
C ASN A 371 17.67 0.48 29.29
N PRO A 372 17.67 -0.11 30.51
CA PRO A 372 16.70 -1.07 31.03
C PRO A 372 15.40 -0.42 31.53
N PRO A 373 14.26 -1.13 31.42
CA PRO A 373 12.96 -0.60 31.81
C PRO A 373 12.91 -0.21 33.28
N ARG A 374 12.21 0.88 33.59
CA ARG A 374 11.97 1.30 34.97
C ARG A 374 10.74 0.58 35.53
N LYS A 375 10.87 0.07 36.75
CA LYS A 375 9.73 -0.49 37.49
C LYS A 375 8.75 0.64 37.86
N PRO A 376 7.47 0.54 37.52
CA PRO A 376 6.47 1.51 37.98
C PRO A 376 6.31 1.45 39.50
N GLU A 377 6.01 2.60 40.09
CA GLU A 377 5.63 2.69 41.49
C GLU A 377 4.22 2.10 41.67
N CYS A 378 4.11 1.06 42.48
CA CYS A 378 2.86 0.41 42.80
C CYS A 378 2.56 0.49 44.30
N GLU A 379 1.29 0.64 44.64
CA GLU A 379 0.81 0.74 45.99
C GLU A 379 -0.46 -0.09 46.19
N CYS A 380 -0.61 -0.60 47.40
CA CYS A 380 -1.82 -1.29 47.84
C CYS A 380 -2.69 -0.30 48.60
N ARG A 381 -3.87 -0.01 48.06
CA ARG A 381 -4.88 0.87 48.65
C ARG A 381 -6.08 0.03 49.12
N GLN A 382 -6.96 0.62 49.91
CA GLN A 382 -8.15 -0.09 50.43
C GLN A 382 -9.08 -0.59 49.31
N ASP A 383 -9.10 0.09 48.17
CA ASP A 383 -9.89 -0.22 46.98
C ASP A 383 -9.17 -1.15 45.98
N GLY A 384 -7.90 -1.52 46.23
CA GLY A 384 -7.17 -2.50 45.43
C GLY A 384 -5.69 -2.19 45.22
N PHE A 385 -5.08 -2.92 44.27
CA PHE A 385 -3.69 -2.75 43.88
C PHE A 385 -3.59 -1.79 42.69
N TYR A 386 -2.86 -0.68 42.87
CA TYR A 386 -2.69 0.36 41.86
C TYR A 386 -1.21 0.54 41.52
N CYS A 387 -0.91 0.72 40.24
CA CYS A 387 0.41 1.16 39.78
C CYS A 387 0.26 2.49 39.04
N ARG A 388 1.20 3.42 39.26
CA ARG A 388 1.36 4.56 38.35
C ARG A 388 1.59 4.07 36.92
N GLU A 389 1.33 4.94 35.94
CA GLU A 389 1.41 4.62 34.51
C GLU A 389 2.60 3.73 34.20
N ARG A 390 2.28 2.55 33.66
CA ARG A 390 3.25 1.52 33.32
C ARG A 390 3.63 1.68 31.86
N ASN A 391 4.89 2.02 31.60
CA ASN A 391 5.45 1.90 30.26
C ASN A 391 5.53 0.41 29.89
N LEU A 392 5.10 0.08 28.68
CA LEU A 392 5.19 -1.26 28.13
C LEU A 392 6.68 -1.68 28.11
N THR A 393 7.02 -2.85 28.65
CA THR A 393 8.39 -3.38 28.54
C THR A 393 8.56 -4.19 27.27
N LEU A 394 9.80 -4.42 26.81
CA LEU A 394 10.08 -5.33 25.70
C LEU A 394 9.56 -6.75 25.97
N TYR A 395 9.55 -7.19 27.23
CA TYR A 395 8.94 -8.46 27.63
C TYR A 395 7.43 -8.48 27.42
N ASP A 396 6.71 -7.42 27.81
CA ASP A 396 5.26 -7.33 27.58
C ASP A 396 4.96 -7.33 26.07
N TYR A 397 5.76 -6.60 25.28
CA TYR A 397 5.63 -6.54 23.83
C TYR A 397 5.88 -7.90 23.17
N ALA A 398 7.00 -8.56 23.47
CA ALA A 398 7.31 -9.89 22.96
C ALA A 398 6.25 -10.94 23.37
N THR A 399 5.69 -10.80 24.58
CA THR A 399 4.59 -11.66 25.05
C THR A 399 3.31 -11.42 24.24
N ALA A 400 2.97 -10.17 23.94
CA ALA A 400 1.81 -9.84 23.11
C ALA A 400 1.95 -10.41 21.69
N ILE A 401 3.13 -10.27 21.07
CA ILE A 401 3.40 -10.87 19.75
C ILE A 401 3.32 -12.40 19.82
N ARG A 402 3.84 -13.01 20.89
CA ARG A 402 3.73 -14.46 21.07
C ARG A 402 2.29 -14.93 21.27
N GLN A 403 1.46 -14.19 21.99
CA GLN A 403 0.04 -14.49 22.12
C GLN A 403 -0.70 -14.37 20.78
N LEU A 404 -0.30 -13.38 19.98
CA LEU A 404 -0.91 -13.08 18.68
C LEU A 404 -0.54 -14.10 17.59
N THR A 405 0.68 -14.60 17.62
CA THR A 405 1.21 -15.46 16.56
C THR A 405 1.38 -16.92 16.97
N GLY A 406 1.55 -17.19 18.26
CA GLY A 406 2.00 -18.48 18.79
C GLY A 406 3.53 -18.68 18.81
N TYR A 407 4.30 -17.76 18.23
CA TYR A 407 5.76 -17.90 18.03
C TYR A 407 6.54 -16.78 18.74
N PRO A 408 7.80 -17.02 19.14
CA PRO A 408 8.60 -16.02 19.85
C PRO A 408 9.06 -14.89 18.92
N LEU A 409 9.05 -13.65 19.42
CA LEU A 409 9.64 -12.50 18.74
C LEU A 409 11.17 -12.59 18.80
N ALA A 410 11.84 -12.59 17.65
CA ALA A 410 13.31 -12.61 17.54
C ALA A 410 13.91 -11.27 17.11
N GLY A 411 13.10 -10.35 16.62
CA GLY A 411 13.54 -9.01 16.29
C GLY A 411 12.44 -8.17 15.66
N PHE A 412 12.66 -6.86 15.64
CA PHE A 412 11.72 -5.93 15.04
C PHE A 412 12.41 -4.73 14.38
N ASN A 413 11.63 -4.03 13.56
CA ASN A 413 11.93 -2.73 13.00
C ASN A 413 10.82 -1.78 13.43
N HIS A 414 11.19 -0.57 13.83
CA HIS A 414 10.25 0.52 14.05
C HIS A 414 10.81 1.80 13.45
N ASP A 415 10.00 2.49 12.64
CA ASP A 415 10.38 3.74 12.01
C ASP A 415 9.12 4.52 11.58
N ASP A 416 9.24 5.82 11.29
CA ASP A 416 8.15 6.60 10.74
C ASP A 416 7.91 6.18 9.27
N SER A 417 8.65 6.79 8.34
CA SER A 417 8.56 6.44 6.92
C SER A 417 9.92 6.06 6.38
N VAL A 418 9.95 4.99 5.60
CA VAL A 418 11.21 4.40 5.10
C VAL A 418 11.08 3.95 3.65
N ARG A 419 12.21 3.75 2.99
CA ARG A 419 12.26 3.16 1.63
C ARG A 419 12.81 1.75 1.63
N GLU A 420 13.66 1.43 2.60
CA GLU A 420 14.29 0.14 2.70
C GLU A 420 14.68 -0.18 4.15
N LEU A 421 14.62 -1.48 4.50
CA LEU A 421 14.97 -1.98 5.83
C LEU A 421 15.64 -3.34 5.73
N ALA A 422 16.71 -3.53 6.51
CA ALA A 422 17.22 -4.86 6.82
C ALA A 422 16.43 -5.43 8.02
N ILE A 423 16.04 -6.70 7.94
CA ILE A 423 15.23 -7.35 8.97
C ILE A 423 16.09 -8.33 9.78
N PRO A 424 16.06 -8.26 11.12
CA PRO A 424 15.55 -7.15 11.94
C PRO A 424 16.59 -6.01 12.07
N ALA A 425 16.14 -4.80 12.40
CA ALA A 425 17.04 -3.74 12.88
C ALA A 425 17.44 -3.97 14.34
N ILE A 426 16.50 -4.41 15.18
CA ILE A 426 16.70 -4.67 16.60
C ILE A 426 16.50 -6.16 16.86
N LEU A 427 17.54 -6.82 17.36
CA LEU A 427 17.46 -8.21 17.78
C LEU A 427 16.84 -8.32 19.17
N VAL A 428 16.05 -9.36 19.38
CA VAL A 428 15.44 -9.69 20.67
C VAL A 428 15.97 -11.03 21.14
N THR A 429 16.73 -11.01 22.23
CA THR A 429 17.28 -12.20 22.87
C THR A 429 16.68 -12.40 24.27
N ALA A 430 16.88 -13.59 24.85
CA ALA A 430 16.47 -13.84 26.23
C ALA A 430 17.11 -12.89 27.24
N GLN A 431 18.31 -12.37 26.95
CA GLN A 431 19.00 -11.40 27.82
C GLN A 431 18.28 -10.04 27.81
N ASP A 432 17.77 -9.62 26.64
CA ASP A 432 17.02 -8.37 26.48
C ASP A 432 15.66 -8.41 27.17
N LEU A 433 15.06 -9.60 27.26
CA LEU A 433 13.75 -9.82 27.88
C LEU A 433 13.81 -9.91 29.42
N ALA A 434 14.92 -10.35 29.98
CA ALA A 434 15.05 -10.66 31.41
C ALA A 434 14.72 -9.48 32.36
N PRO A 435 15.12 -8.21 32.08
CA PRO A 435 14.76 -7.09 32.94
C PRO A 435 13.24 -6.85 33.01
N GLY A 436 12.55 -6.90 31.87
CA GLY A 436 11.10 -6.73 31.79
C GLY A 436 10.36 -7.86 32.48
N GLU A 437 10.81 -9.10 32.27
CA GLU A 437 10.28 -10.29 32.95
C GLU A 437 10.37 -10.17 34.47
N LYS A 438 11.52 -9.73 34.98
CA LYS A 438 11.73 -9.49 36.42
C LYS A 438 10.74 -8.46 36.96
N ILE A 439 10.54 -7.35 36.26
CA ILE A 439 9.58 -6.31 36.67
C ILE A 439 8.16 -6.87 36.72
N VAL A 440 7.73 -7.59 35.69
CA VAL A 440 6.38 -8.21 35.63
C VAL A 440 6.18 -9.15 36.80
N ARG A 441 7.17 -10.01 37.09
CA ARG A 441 7.12 -10.95 38.21
C ARG A 441 6.98 -10.23 39.54
N GLU A 442 7.83 -9.25 39.82
CA GLU A 442 7.80 -8.49 41.08
C GLU A 442 6.48 -7.73 41.28
N ILE A 443 5.91 -7.15 40.21
CA ILE A 443 4.61 -6.47 40.28
C ILE A 443 3.49 -7.47 40.58
N ASN A 444 3.51 -8.66 39.96
CA ASN A 444 2.51 -9.70 40.21
C ASN A 444 2.59 -10.23 41.64
N GLU A 445 3.79 -10.40 42.19
CA GLU A 445 4.00 -10.78 43.59
C GLU A 445 3.42 -9.73 44.55
N GLN A 446 3.70 -8.44 44.32
CA GLN A 446 3.12 -7.34 45.10
C GLN A 446 1.59 -7.30 45.01
N ARG A 447 1.03 -7.53 43.82
CA ARG A 447 -0.41 -7.59 43.59
C ARG A 447 -1.06 -8.73 44.36
N ILE A 448 -0.49 -9.93 44.31
CA ILE A 448 -0.98 -11.10 45.05
C ILE A 448 -0.93 -10.83 46.56
N TYR A 449 0.15 -10.22 47.04
CA TYR A 449 0.28 -9.84 48.46
C TYR A 449 -0.79 -8.82 48.88
N CYS A 450 -1.04 -7.80 48.06
CA CYS A 450 -2.07 -6.79 48.31
C CYS A 450 -3.45 -7.42 48.46
N TYR A 451 -3.90 -8.23 47.49
CA TYR A 451 -5.22 -8.85 47.53
C TYR A 451 -5.39 -9.84 48.69
N ARG A 452 -4.33 -10.55 49.07
CA ARG A 452 -4.36 -11.39 50.28
C ARG A 452 -4.54 -10.59 51.56
N THR A 453 -4.01 -9.37 51.60
CA THR A 453 -4.09 -8.50 52.78
C THR A 453 -5.45 -7.80 52.88
N LEU A 454 -6.04 -7.41 51.74
CA LEU A 454 -7.38 -6.79 51.68
C LEU A 454 -8.53 -7.79 51.90
N SER A 455 -8.29 -9.09 51.69
CA SER A 455 -9.29 -10.14 51.91
C SER A 455 -9.38 -10.61 53.38
N ARG A 456 -8.58 -10.02 54.27
CA ARG A 456 -8.60 -10.26 55.73
C ARG A 456 -9.19 -9.04 56.42
#